data_AF-B1BYN1-F1
#
_entry.id   AF-B1BYN1-F1
#
_cell.length_a   1.000
_cell.length_b   1.000
_cell.length_c   1.000
_cell.angle_alpha   90.00
_cell.angle_beta   90.00
_cell.angle_gamma   90.00
#
_symmetry.space_group_name_H-M   'P 1'
#
loop_
_entity.id
_entity.type
_entity.pdbx_description
1 polymer ?
#
loop_
_entity_poly.entity_id
_entity_poly.type
_entity_poly.pdbx_seq_one_letter_code
_entity_poly.pdbx_strand_id
1 'polypeptide(L)'
;MFDTMLASYTIFHQDTKTFSNLWTEYYCKYEDFCKAYEDDMLKYANQRGLFVTANVLKNNFPVSMILWTLFKGSNLNFQKSYGFLQSIFTMDKYYKENDKILLPLAI
;
A
#
# COMPACT_ATOMS: atom_id res chain seq x y z
N MET A 1 -1.47 7.96 -20.81
CA MET A 1 -1.65 6.59 -20.28
C MET A 1 -0.27 6.10 -19.91
N PHE A 2 -0.11 5.41 -18.78
CA PHE A 2 1.18 4.85 -18.38
C PHE A 2 1.27 3.39 -18.82
N ASP A 3 2.45 2.94 -19.24
CA ASP A 3 2.68 1.55 -19.65
C ASP A 3 2.72 0.60 -18.44
N THR A 4 3.18 1.11 -17.29
CA THR A 4 3.25 0.39 -16.02
C THR A 4 2.78 1.26 -14.86
N MET A 5 2.23 0.60 -13.83
CA MET A 5 1.76 1.24 -12.60
C MET A 5 2.49 0.62 -11.40
N LEU A 6 2.90 1.47 -10.46
CA LEU A 6 3.66 1.08 -9.28
C LEU A 6 2.76 1.03 -8.05
N ALA A 7 2.87 -0.03 -7.25
CA ALA A 7 2.18 -0.09 -5.98
C ALA A 7 2.89 0.80 -4.95
N SER A 8 2.18 1.76 -4.38
CA SER A 8 2.63 2.55 -3.23
C SER A 8 1.96 2.02 -1.97
N TYR A 9 2.71 1.35 -1.10
CA TYR A 9 2.19 0.67 0.07
C TYR A 9 2.56 1.36 1.39
N THR A 10 1.71 1.17 2.41
CA THR A 10 1.90 1.79 3.73
C THR A 10 2.74 0.94 4.67
N ILE A 11 3.70 1.57 5.35
CA ILE A 11 4.49 1.01 6.45
C ILE A 11 3.99 1.61 7.76
N PHE A 12 3.66 0.77 8.74
CA PHE A 12 3.21 1.23 10.06
C PHE A 12 4.36 1.33 11.06
N HIS A 13 4.52 2.50 11.66
CA HIS A 13 5.51 2.78 12.70
C HIS A 13 4.87 2.65 14.07
N GLN A 14 5.15 1.56 14.77
CA GLN A 14 4.50 1.24 16.05
C GLN A 14 4.84 2.21 17.19
N ASP A 15 6.04 2.79 17.15
CA ASP A 15 6.59 3.75 18.10
C ASP A 15 5.86 5.10 18.03
N THR A 16 5.60 5.59 16.81
CA THR A 16 4.96 6.88 16.58
C THR A 16 3.47 6.79 16.28
N LYS A 17 2.94 5.57 16.06
CA LYS A 17 1.57 5.33 15.58
C LYS A 17 1.26 6.07 14.27
N THR A 18 2.26 6.25 13.42
CA THR A 18 2.12 6.90 12.11
C THR A 18 2.40 5.93 10.97
N PHE A 19 2.11 6.38 9.74
CA PHE A 19 2.40 5.64 8.52
C PHE A 19 3.38 6.39 7.62
N SER A 20 4.15 5.62 6.84
CA SER A 20 4.90 6.09 5.68
C SER A 20 4.41 5.38 4.42
N ASN A 21 4.51 6.06 3.27
CA ASN A 21 4.33 5.46 1.96
C ASN A 21 5.68 5.14 1.33
N LEU A 22 5.80 3.93 0.80
CA LEU A 22 6.92 3.42 0.04
C LEU A 22 6.38 2.79 -1.25
N TRP A 23 7.14 2.87 -2.33
CA TRP A 23 6.86 2.13 -3.57
C TRP A 23 8.12 1.37 -3.96
N THR A 24 7.91 0.26 -4.67
CA THR A 24 8.97 -0.53 -5.28
C THR A 24 8.73 -0.59 -6.79
N GLU A 25 9.83 -0.55 -7.55
CA GLU A 25 9.79 -0.66 -9.01
C GLU A 25 9.07 -1.94 -9.45
N TYR A 26 8.29 -1.87 -10.52
CA TYR A 26 7.59 -3.03 -11.04
C TYR A 26 8.56 -3.95 -11.79
N TYR A 27 8.56 -5.23 -11.43
CA TYR A 27 9.24 -6.28 -12.17
C TYR A 27 8.22 -7.33 -12.63
N CYS A 28 8.36 -7.80 -13.87
CA CYS A 28 7.50 -8.84 -14.42
C CYS A 28 7.70 -10.19 -13.72
N LYS A 29 8.94 -10.50 -13.30
CA LYS A 29 9.23 -11.69 -12.51
C LYS A 29 9.01 -11.41 -11.04
N TYR A 30 8.25 -12.30 -10.40
CA TYR A 30 7.93 -12.21 -8.97
C TYR A 30 9.18 -12.15 -8.08
N GLU A 31 10.18 -12.99 -8.36
CA GLU A 31 11.41 -13.08 -7.56
C GLU A 31 12.23 -11.78 -7.60
N ASP A 32 12.30 -11.14 -8.78
CA ASP A 32 12.98 -9.85 -8.94
C ASP A 32 12.25 -8.75 -8.18
N PHE A 33 10.91 -8.75 -8.22
CA PHE A 33 10.09 -7.83 -7.43
C PHE A 33 10.29 -8.03 -5.93
N CYS A 34 10.27 -9.27 -5.43
CA CYS A 34 10.47 -9.57 -4.01
C CYS A 34 11.83 -9.10 -3.52
N LYS A 35 12.89 -9.34 -4.30
CA LYS A 35 14.23 -8.86 -3.96
C LYS A 35 14.29 -7.34 -3.88
N ALA A 36 13.73 -6.63 -4.85
CA ALA A 36 13.67 -5.17 -4.84
C ALA A 36 12.86 -4.63 -3.65
N TYR A 37 11.73 -5.26 -3.34
CA TYR A 37 10.90 -4.93 -2.18
C TYR A 37 11.67 -5.09 -0.86
N GLU A 38 12.38 -6.19 -0.69
CA GLU A 38 13.19 -6.45 0.50
C GLU A 38 14.32 -5.41 0.65
N ASP A 39 15.02 -5.10 -0.44
CA ASP A 39 16.07 -4.06 -0.46
C ASP A 39 15.51 -2.68 -0.09
N ASP A 40 14.34 -2.31 -0.62
CA ASP A 40 13.66 -1.06 -0.28
C ASP A 40 13.20 -1.03 1.18
N MET A 41 12.69 -2.14 1.71
CA MET A 41 12.30 -2.25 3.12
C MET A 41 13.52 -2.08 4.04
N LEU A 42 14.65 -2.71 3.73
CA LEU A 42 15.89 -2.55 4.51
C LEU A 42 16.36 -1.09 4.54
N LYS A 43 16.20 -0.38 3.42
CA LYS A 43 16.68 0.99 3.25
C LYS A 43 15.75 2.05 3.85
N TYR A 44 14.44 1.87 3.72
CA TYR A 44 13.46 2.94 3.99
C TYR A 44 12.45 2.64 5.10
N ALA A 45 12.27 1.38 5.53
CA ALA A 45 11.21 1.04 6.50
C ALA A 45 11.38 1.72 7.87
N ASN A 46 12.60 2.12 8.22
CA ASN A 46 12.88 2.84 9.47
C ASN A 46 12.89 4.37 9.31
N GLN A 47 12.67 4.89 8.11
CA GLN A 47 12.59 6.34 7.88
C GLN A 47 11.21 6.87 8.25
N ARG A 48 11.15 8.12 8.70
CA ARG A 48 9.94 8.75 9.25
C ARG A 48 9.49 9.87 8.31
N GLY A 49 8.17 10.04 8.21
CA GLY A 49 7.54 10.99 7.31
C GLY A 49 6.58 10.29 6.36
N LEU A 50 5.65 11.05 5.77
CA LEU A 50 4.61 10.47 4.92
C LEU A 50 5.18 9.82 3.64
N PHE A 51 6.29 10.35 3.12
CA PHE A 51 7.01 9.82 1.96
C PHE A 51 8.46 9.60 2.35
N VAL A 52 8.94 8.36 2.25
CA VAL A 52 10.31 7.99 2.64
C VAL A 52 11.26 7.87 1.43
N THR A 53 10.73 7.98 0.22
CA THR A 53 11.49 8.04 -1.02
C THR A 53 11.38 9.43 -1.63
N ALA A 54 12.48 9.95 -2.19
CA ALA A 54 12.43 11.14 -3.03
C ALA A 54 11.64 10.85 -4.31
N ASN A 55 10.93 11.86 -4.84
CA ASN A 55 10.16 11.82 -6.08
C ASN A 55 8.98 10.83 -6.09
N VAL A 56 7.82 11.28 -5.58
CA VAL A 56 6.56 10.57 -5.78
C VAL A 56 6.26 10.47 -7.28
N LEU A 57 6.30 9.24 -7.81
CA LEU A 57 6.08 8.98 -9.23
C LEU A 57 4.60 9.15 -9.58
N LYS A 58 4.30 9.73 -10.76
CA LYS A 58 2.91 9.98 -11.19
C LYS A 58 2.14 8.70 -11.55
N ASN A 59 2.84 7.61 -11.84
CA ASN A 59 2.30 6.31 -12.22
C ASN A 59 2.23 5.34 -11.03
N ASN A 60 1.85 5.81 -9.84
CA ASN A 60 1.64 4.94 -8.69
C ASN A 60 0.15 4.83 -8.35
N PHE A 61 -0.23 3.76 -7.65
CA PHE A 61 -1.53 3.63 -7.00
C PHE A 61 -1.36 3.23 -5.53
N PRO A 62 -2.17 3.77 -4.61
CA PRO A 62 -2.04 3.47 -3.19
C PRO A 62 -2.62 2.09 -2.84
N VAL A 63 -1.87 1.37 -2.01
CA VAL A 63 -2.25 0.11 -1.36
C VAL A 63 -2.05 0.31 0.15
N SER A 64 -3.09 0.10 0.94
CA SER A 64 -2.96 0.21 2.40
C SER A 64 -3.49 -1.03 3.09
N MET A 65 -2.89 -1.36 4.23
CA MET A 65 -3.33 -2.45 5.08
C MET A 65 -3.62 -1.91 6.48
N ILE A 66 -4.81 -2.20 6.97
CA ILE A 66 -5.19 -1.93 8.36
C ILE A 66 -5.19 -3.28 9.06
N LEU A 67 -4.21 -3.57 9.92
CA LEU A 67 -4.03 -4.92 10.47
C LEU A 67 -4.67 -5.13 11.86
N TRP A 68 -5.28 -4.08 12.43
CA TRP A 68 -5.74 -4.05 13.82
C TRP A 68 -7.27 -4.05 14.00
N THR A 69 -8.04 -4.08 12.92
CA THR A 69 -9.51 -4.14 13.00
C THR A 69 -10.05 -5.18 12.03
N LEU A 70 -11.37 -5.32 11.97
CA LEU A 70 -12.09 -6.02 10.91
C LEU A 70 -13.20 -5.06 10.47
N PHE A 71 -13.01 -4.42 9.33
CA PHE A 71 -13.93 -3.45 8.76
C PHE A 71 -14.99 -4.18 7.93
N LYS A 72 -16.24 -3.69 7.97
CA LYS A 72 -17.34 -4.12 7.06
C LYS A 72 -17.59 -3.18 5.87
N GLY A 73 -17.36 -1.86 6.03
CA GLY A 73 -17.25 -0.83 4.98
C GLY A 73 -16.04 0.12 5.18
N SER A 74 -15.23 0.41 4.15
CA SER A 74 -14.16 1.42 4.15
C SER A 74 -14.44 2.36 2.98
N ASN A 75 -14.52 3.65 3.25
CA ASN A 75 -14.84 4.67 2.25
C ASN A 75 -13.87 5.84 2.42
N LEU A 76 -13.16 6.17 1.35
CA LEU A 76 -12.29 7.34 1.28
C LEU A 76 -13.06 8.51 0.67
N ASN A 77 -13.34 9.52 1.48
CA ASN A 77 -14.00 10.73 1.02
C ASN A 77 -12.96 11.81 0.73
N PHE A 78 -12.79 12.15 -0.56
CA PHE A 78 -11.85 13.18 -0.99
C PHE A 78 -12.55 14.53 -1.11
N GLN A 79 -12.04 15.54 -0.41
CA GLN A 79 -12.56 16.91 -0.47
C GLN A 79 -12.41 17.55 -1.86
N LYS A 80 -11.47 17.05 -2.68
CA LYS A 80 -11.29 17.35 -4.11
C LYS A 80 -10.86 16.08 -4.84
N SER A 81 -11.80 15.40 -5.50
CA SER A 81 -11.52 14.18 -6.29
C SER A 81 -11.13 14.47 -7.74
N TYR A 82 -11.21 15.73 -8.19
CA TYR A 82 -10.94 16.12 -9.56
C TYR A 82 -9.49 15.78 -9.96
N GLY A 83 -9.32 14.71 -10.73
CA GLY A 83 -8.03 14.28 -11.29
C GLY A 83 -7.37 13.07 -10.63
N PHE A 84 -7.93 12.54 -9.53
CA PHE A 84 -7.45 11.30 -8.92
C PHE A 84 -8.22 10.11 -9.50
N LEU A 85 -7.64 9.49 -10.54
CA LEU A 85 -8.24 8.38 -11.28
C LEU A 85 -7.63 7.02 -10.89
N GLN A 86 -6.67 7.01 -9.97
CA GLN A 86 -6.01 5.80 -9.51
C GLN A 86 -6.92 5.05 -8.53
N SER A 87 -7.03 3.73 -8.69
CA SER A 87 -7.71 2.87 -7.72
C SER A 87 -6.98 2.90 -6.37
N ILE A 88 -7.72 2.83 -5.27
CA ILE A 88 -7.16 2.78 -3.93
C ILE A 88 -7.53 1.45 -3.29
N PHE A 89 -6.54 0.61 -3.06
CA PHE A 89 -6.78 -0.68 -2.44
C PHE A 89 -6.60 -0.57 -0.94
N THR A 90 -7.62 -0.96 -0.18
CA THR A 90 -7.53 -1.09 1.28
C THR A 90 -7.84 -2.53 1.67
N MET A 91 -6.87 -3.20 2.29
CA MET A 91 -7.01 -4.55 2.81
C MET A 91 -7.06 -4.54 4.34
N ASP A 92 -7.70 -5.56 4.91
CA ASP A 92 -7.82 -5.73 6.36
C ASP A 92 -7.25 -7.08 6.82
N LYS A 93 -7.24 -7.32 8.13
CA LYS A 93 -6.89 -8.60 8.73
C LYS A 93 -7.75 -9.72 8.14
N TYR A 94 -7.10 -10.78 7.68
CA TYR A 94 -7.80 -11.98 7.24
C TYR A 94 -8.47 -12.71 8.41
N TYR A 95 -9.54 -13.45 8.13
CA TYR A 95 -10.24 -14.27 9.12
C TYR A 95 -10.66 -15.63 8.55
N LYS A 96 -10.87 -16.62 9.43
CA LYS A 96 -11.35 -17.95 9.04
C LYS A 96 -12.87 -18.02 9.18
N GLU A 97 -13.56 -18.48 8.15
CA GLU A 97 -15.00 -18.71 8.14
C GLU A 97 -15.30 -19.97 7.32
N ASN A 98 -16.01 -20.95 7.90
CA ASN A 98 -16.43 -22.18 7.20
C ASN A 98 -15.30 -22.86 6.42
N ASP A 99 -14.15 -23.08 7.08
CA ASP A 99 -12.92 -23.64 6.50
C ASP A 99 -12.27 -22.87 5.34
N LYS A 100 -12.70 -21.62 5.12
CA LYS A 100 -12.08 -20.68 4.18
C LYS A 100 -11.30 -19.61 4.92
N ILE A 101 -10.23 -19.12 4.29
CA ILE A 101 -9.53 -17.90 4.71
C ILE A 101 -10.06 -16.76 3.83
N LEU A 102 -10.64 -15.75 4.45
CA LEU A 102 -11.21 -14.59 3.77
C LEU A 102 -10.37 -13.35 4.06
N LEU A 103 -10.13 -12.53 3.03
CA LEU A 103 -9.41 -11.26 3.11
C LEU A 103 -10.35 -10.12 2.67
N PRO A 104 -10.76 -9.22 3.57
CA PRO A 104 -11.53 -8.04 3.20
C PRO A 104 -10.73 -7.12 2.27
N LEU A 105 -11.36 -6.64 1.20
CA LEU A 105 -10.79 -5.73 0.21
C LEU A 105 -11.81 -4.65 -0.18
N ALA A 106 -11.40 -3.38 -0.09
CA ALA A 106 -12.10 -2.24 -0.66
C ALA A 106 -11.28 -1.62 -1.81
N ILE A 107 -11.98 -1.10 -2.82
CA ILE A 107 -11.43 -0.50 -4.05
C ILE A 107 -12.12 0.84 -4.30
#